data_AF-A0A388Q9W2-F1
#
_entry.id   AF-A0A388Q9W2-F1
#
_cell.length_a   1.000
_cell.length_b   1.000
_cell.length_c   1.000
_cell.angle_alpha   90.00
_cell.angle_beta   90.00
_cell.angle_gamma   90.00
#
_symmetry.space_group_name_H-M   'P 1'
#
loop_
_entity.id
_entity.type
_entity.pdbx_description
1 polymer ?
#
loop_
_entity_poly.entity_id
_entity_poly.type
_entity_poly.pdbx_seq_one_letter_code
_entity_poly.pdbx_strand_id
1 'polypeptide(L)'
;MTVKHYAMPGQLFIGAGAAAKLLPEAQRLGARHVFVLADPGVVRAGLLDPLAASLRDGGLPFTVCEDVVPNPDNVTVDKVVRQCTASSANLIVGLGGGSALDIAKAMRLPLAGGGGVDEYAYRLSDKCRTFPTSVLPLVAIPTTAGTGSEATPWSVITDLKEKYKFGVGGTVAIPEVALVDPQLMLGLPPFLTAATGMDALSHLIEAFVSTNINPLLDPLILRGIELAGAQLLAAVRHGTDLTARAAMAQAALLGGIAISSNWLGACHSLSHQLSSFADVQHGLANAIMLPHQMRYSLPAAFERYAQIGVALGSPAKGTAKKRAEFAVERVAALARDCGLPVRLRDAGVDAALLAPMAHSAFVNDSNYTTNPRPCTEASLAEMYQAAF
;
A
#
# COMPACT_ATOMS: atom_id res chain seq x y z
N MET A 1 26.17 12.82 -6.72
CA MET A 1 24.98 12.33 -6.02
C MET A 1 23.90 13.40 -6.12
N THR A 2 22.69 13.05 -6.55
CA THR A 2 21.53 13.96 -6.45
C THR A 2 21.01 13.96 -5.01
N VAL A 3 20.43 15.08 -4.57
CA VAL A 3 19.82 15.19 -3.25
C VAL A 3 18.65 14.20 -3.16
N LYS A 4 18.60 13.43 -2.07
CA LYS A 4 17.52 12.47 -1.80
C LYS A 4 16.76 12.91 -0.56
N HIS A 5 15.44 12.72 -0.59
CA HIS A 5 14.52 13.12 0.47
C HIS A 5 13.76 11.89 0.97
N TYR A 6 13.63 11.82 2.29
CA TYR A 6 12.94 10.73 2.99
C TYR A 6 11.99 11.37 3.97
N ALA A 7 10.76 10.90 3.92
CA ALA A 7 9.74 11.31 4.82
C ALA A 7 9.04 10.06 5.32
N MET A 8 8.84 10.03 6.62
CA MET A 8 8.30 8.90 7.36
C MET A 8 7.51 9.45 8.54
N PRO A 9 6.63 8.65 9.17
CA PRO A 9 5.83 9.11 10.28
C PRO A 9 6.67 9.74 11.39
N GLY A 10 6.13 10.77 12.02
CA GLY A 10 6.82 11.48 13.11
C GLY A 10 7.12 10.56 14.29
N GLN A 11 6.19 9.67 14.61
CA GLN A 11 6.38 8.56 15.55
C GLN A 11 5.93 7.25 14.92
N LEU A 12 6.68 6.19 15.19
CA LEU A 12 6.43 4.85 14.67
C LEU A 12 6.54 3.83 15.81
N PHE A 13 5.42 3.21 16.14
CA PHE A 13 5.33 2.16 17.16
C PHE A 13 5.06 0.83 16.46
N ILE A 14 5.93 -0.15 16.69
CA ILE A 14 5.88 -1.45 16.02
C ILE A 14 5.91 -2.55 17.07
N GLY A 15 5.02 -3.53 16.96
CA GLY A 15 5.01 -4.71 17.80
C GLY A 15 3.65 -4.97 18.45
N ALA A 16 3.51 -6.16 19.04
CA ALA A 16 2.27 -6.55 19.70
C ALA A 16 1.92 -5.56 20.82
N GLY A 17 0.69 -5.06 20.81
CA GLY A 17 0.22 -4.05 21.76
C GLY A 17 0.57 -2.60 21.38
N ALA A 18 1.17 -2.34 20.21
CA ALA A 18 1.44 -0.98 19.75
C ALA A 18 0.17 -0.12 19.67
N ALA A 19 -0.98 -0.73 19.40
CA ALA A 19 -2.27 -0.06 19.34
C ALA A 19 -2.66 0.64 20.67
N ALA A 20 -2.14 0.16 21.81
CA ALA A 20 -2.35 0.76 23.13
C ALA A 20 -1.73 2.16 23.28
N LYS A 21 -0.88 2.58 22.33
CA LYS A 21 -0.31 3.94 22.29
C LYS A 21 -1.29 4.98 21.77
N LEU A 22 -2.47 4.58 21.27
CA LEU A 22 -3.46 5.51 20.72
C LEU A 22 -3.80 6.66 21.68
N LEU A 23 -4.22 6.36 22.91
CA LEU A 23 -4.63 7.41 23.86
C LEU A 23 -3.48 8.36 24.23
N PRO A 24 -2.30 7.88 24.69
CA PRO A 24 -1.16 8.76 24.98
C PRO A 24 -0.74 9.63 23.79
N GLU A 25 -0.71 9.07 22.58
CA GLU A 25 -0.32 9.83 21.39
C GLU A 25 -1.40 10.83 20.96
N ALA A 26 -2.69 10.48 21.06
CA ALA A 26 -3.77 11.43 20.81
C ALA A 26 -3.72 12.62 21.79
N GLN A 27 -3.45 12.36 23.07
CA GLN A 27 -3.25 13.41 24.08
C GLN A 27 -2.01 14.26 23.79
N ARG A 28 -0.89 13.64 23.41
CA ARG A 28 0.35 14.34 23.01
C ARG A 28 0.13 15.26 21.81
N LEU A 29 -0.72 14.85 20.87
CA LEU A 29 -1.13 15.63 19.70
C LEU A 29 -2.21 16.68 20.01
N GLY A 30 -2.63 16.82 21.27
CA GLY A 30 -3.59 17.83 21.69
C GLY A 30 -5.03 17.54 21.26
N ALA A 31 -5.39 16.26 21.11
CA ALA A 31 -6.76 15.87 20.80
C ALA A 31 -7.73 16.34 21.88
N ARG A 32 -8.82 16.96 21.43
CA ARG A 32 -10.00 17.31 22.24
C ARG A 32 -11.22 16.50 21.82
N HIS A 33 -11.28 16.15 20.54
CA HIS A 33 -12.28 15.24 19.99
C HIS A 33 -11.66 14.48 18.81
N VAL A 34 -11.79 13.15 18.82
CA VAL A 34 -11.20 12.25 17.83
C VAL A 34 -12.25 11.84 16.79
N PHE A 35 -11.89 11.90 15.51
CA PHE A 35 -12.67 11.29 14.43
C PHE A 35 -12.04 9.96 14.07
N VAL A 36 -12.71 8.86 14.40
CA VAL A 36 -12.26 7.51 14.09
C VAL A 36 -12.89 7.07 12.78
N LEU A 37 -12.09 7.01 11.73
CA LEU A 37 -12.48 6.41 10.46
C LEU A 37 -12.05 4.94 10.46
N ALA A 38 -13.02 4.04 10.53
CA ALA A 38 -12.78 2.61 10.64
C ALA A 38 -13.39 1.82 9.48
N ASP A 39 -12.68 0.81 8.99
CA ASP A 39 -13.24 -0.12 8.01
C ASP A 39 -14.41 -0.93 8.63
N PRO A 40 -15.57 -1.06 7.97
CA PRO A 40 -16.71 -1.83 8.49
C PRO A 40 -16.39 -3.27 8.87
N GLY A 41 -15.49 -3.93 8.12
CA GLY A 41 -15.02 -5.28 8.43
C GLY A 41 -14.21 -5.34 9.73
N VAL A 42 -13.42 -4.30 10.00
CA VAL A 42 -12.65 -4.15 11.24
C VAL A 42 -13.55 -3.87 12.44
N VAL A 43 -14.59 -3.05 12.27
CA VAL A 43 -15.60 -2.83 13.31
C VAL A 43 -16.36 -4.11 13.62
N ARG A 44 -16.84 -4.82 12.58
CA ARG A 44 -17.53 -6.12 12.76
C ARG A 44 -16.65 -7.19 13.41
N ALA A 45 -15.33 -7.10 13.24
CA ALA A 45 -14.37 -7.99 13.88
C ALA A 45 -14.08 -7.63 15.35
N GLY A 46 -14.68 -6.55 15.89
CA GLY A 46 -14.47 -6.10 17.27
C GLY A 46 -13.10 -5.46 17.53
N LEU A 47 -12.35 -5.13 16.48
CA LEU A 47 -11.00 -4.58 16.62
C LEU A 47 -10.99 -3.11 17.06
N LEU A 48 -12.11 -2.40 16.86
CA LEU A 48 -12.29 -1.03 17.33
C LEU A 48 -12.55 -0.97 18.85
N ASP A 49 -13.19 -1.99 19.43
CA ASP A 49 -13.65 -1.99 20.82
C ASP A 49 -12.56 -1.64 21.86
N PRO A 50 -11.36 -2.27 21.86
CA PRO A 50 -10.32 -1.93 22.83
C PRO A 50 -9.78 -0.50 22.66
N LEU A 51 -9.74 0.01 21.43
CA LEU A 51 -9.31 1.37 21.13
C LEU A 51 -10.35 2.40 21.59
N ALA A 52 -11.62 2.14 21.30
CA ALA A 52 -12.75 2.96 21.72
C ALA A 52 -12.90 2.97 23.25
N ALA A 53 -12.68 1.82 23.92
CA ALA A 53 -12.63 1.74 25.37
C ALA A 53 -11.48 2.59 25.92
N SER A 54 -10.27 2.47 25.35
CA SER A 54 -9.12 3.28 25.76
C SER A 54 -9.39 4.79 25.65
N LEU A 55 -10.00 5.25 24.56
CA LEU A 55 -10.39 6.66 24.40
C LEU A 55 -11.42 7.10 25.46
N ARG A 56 -12.44 6.26 25.71
CA ARG A 56 -13.51 6.53 26.68
C ARG A 56 -12.98 6.60 28.11
N ASP A 57 -12.17 5.62 28.51
CA ASP A 57 -11.58 5.54 29.85
C ASP A 57 -10.58 6.67 30.09
N GLY A 58 -9.92 7.13 29.02
CA GLY A 58 -9.07 8.33 29.00
C GLY A 58 -9.83 9.65 28.98
N GLY A 59 -11.17 9.64 28.97
CA GLY A 59 -12.02 10.83 28.94
C GLY A 59 -11.91 11.64 27.65
N LEU A 60 -11.50 11.03 26.53
CA LEU A 60 -11.33 11.69 25.24
C LEU A 60 -12.55 11.42 24.34
N PRO A 61 -13.40 12.43 24.06
CA PRO A 61 -14.55 12.28 23.18
C PRO A 61 -14.15 11.82 21.78
N PHE A 62 -15.00 11.00 21.15
CA PHE A 62 -14.77 10.55 19.79
C PHE A 62 -16.07 10.32 19.01
N THR A 63 -15.96 10.41 17.68
CA THR A 63 -17.00 10.06 16.72
C THR A 63 -16.48 8.96 15.81
N VAL A 64 -17.27 7.92 15.60
CA VAL A 64 -16.94 6.81 14.70
C VAL A 64 -17.62 7.04 13.36
N CYS A 65 -16.86 6.85 12.29
CA CYS A 65 -17.33 6.83 10.91
C CYS A 65 -16.88 5.51 10.27
N GLU A 66 -17.83 4.79 9.68
CA GLU A 66 -17.60 3.50 9.02
C GLU A 66 -17.72 3.62 7.50
N ASP A 67 -17.75 4.83 6.95
CA ASP A 67 -17.89 5.06 5.52
C ASP A 67 -16.56 4.85 4.78
N VAL A 68 -16.12 3.59 4.74
CA VAL A 68 -14.96 3.12 4.00
C VAL A 68 -15.44 2.11 2.96
N VAL A 69 -15.00 2.30 1.72
CA VAL A 69 -15.24 1.37 0.62
C VAL A 69 -13.92 0.81 0.10
N PRO A 70 -13.89 -0.43 -0.41
CA PRO A 70 -12.76 -0.92 -1.19
C PRO A 70 -12.51 0.01 -2.39
N ASN A 71 -11.25 0.19 -2.78
CA ASN A 71 -10.86 1.13 -3.86
C ASN A 71 -11.43 2.55 -3.65
N PRO A 72 -11.03 3.24 -2.56
CA PRO A 72 -11.70 4.45 -2.08
C PRO A 72 -11.85 5.49 -3.18
N ASP A 73 -13.01 6.14 -3.22
CA ASP A 73 -13.38 7.07 -4.28
C ASP A 73 -13.57 8.50 -3.78
N ASN A 74 -13.59 9.46 -4.71
CA ASN A 74 -13.71 10.88 -4.40
C ASN A 74 -15.03 11.24 -3.68
N VAL A 75 -16.15 10.58 -4.00
CA VAL A 75 -17.45 10.82 -3.36
C VAL A 75 -17.46 10.35 -1.91
N THR A 76 -16.83 9.20 -1.63
CA THR A 76 -16.64 8.67 -0.28
C THR A 76 -15.79 9.62 0.56
N VAL A 77 -14.67 10.13 0.01
CA VAL A 77 -13.84 11.11 0.71
C VAL A 77 -14.65 12.36 1.08
N ASP A 78 -15.40 12.94 0.14
CA ASP A 78 -16.23 14.13 0.39
C ASP A 78 -17.30 13.89 1.47
N LYS A 79 -17.88 12.68 1.52
CA LYS A 79 -18.85 12.28 2.55
C LYS A 79 -18.19 12.27 3.93
N VAL A 80 -17.02 11.66 4.04
CA VAL A 80 -16.27 11.54 5.31
C VAL A 80 -15.78 12.91 5.79
N VAL A 81 -15.35 13.79 4.87
CA VAL A 81 -15.01 15.20 5.19
C VAL A 81 -16.17 15.91 5.87
N ARG A 82 -17.38 15.84 5.32
CA ARG A 82 -18.58 16.47 5.91
C ARG A 82 -18.87 15.97 7.33
N GLN A 83 -18.70 14.66 7.57
CA GLN A 83 -18.93 14.07 8.89
C GLN A 83 -17.88 14.52 9.91
N CYS A 84 -16.60 14.55 9.51
CA CYS A 84 -15.53 15.03 10.38
C CYS A 84 -15.67 16.53 10.70
N THR A 85 -16.12 17.34 9.74
CA THR A 85 -16.46 18.75 9.99
C THR A 85 -17.60 18.87 11.01
N ALA A 86 -18.67 18.10 10.84
CA ALA A 86 -19.82 18.13 11.74
C ALA A 86 -19.48 17.66 13.17
N SER A 87 -18.54 16.73 13.33
CA SER A 87 -18.11 16.25 14.65
C SER A 87 -17.20 17.23 15.39
N SER A 88 -16.72 18.29 14.73
CA SER A 88 -15.73 19.24 15.30
C SER A 88 -14.45 18.56 15.82
N ALA A 89 -14.10 17.41 15.23
CA ALA A 89 -12.89 16.68 15.62
C ALA A 89 -11.63 17.44 15.21
N ASN A 90 -10.59 17.34 16.04
CA ASN A 90 -9.30 17.97 15.77
C ASN A 90 -8.15 16.97 15.66
N LEU A 91 -8.45 15.66 15.66
CA LEU A 91 -7.52 14.58 15.36
C LEU A 91 -8.27 13.46 14.63
N ILE A 92 -7.62 12.87 13.62
CA ILE A 92 -8.15 11.74 12.87
C ILE A 92 -7.43 10.46 13.31
N VAL A 93 -8.17 9.38 13.47
CA VAL A 93 -7.65 8.02 13.60
C VAL A 93 -8.13 7.22 12.40
N GLY A 94 -7.19 6.76 11.57
CA GLY A 94 -7.48 5.80 10.52
C GLY A 94 -7.24 4.38 11.03
N LEU A 95 -8.26 3.53 11.02
CA LEU A 95 -8.19 2.14 11.50
C LEU A 95 -8.69 1.19 10.39
N GLY A 96 -7.77 0.48 9.74
CA GLY A 96 -8.17 -0.39 8.64
C GLY A 96 -7.02 -0.82 7.74
N GLY A 97 -7.37 -1.36 6.57
CA GLY A 97 -6.41 -1.58 5.48
C GLY A 97 -6.11 -0.29 4.72
N GLY A 98 -5.46 -0.43 3.56
CA GLY A 98 -5.07 0.71 2.73
C GLY A 98 -6.22 1.66 2.38
N SER A 99 -7.43 1.15 2.13
CA SER A 99 -8.60 1.97 1.81
C SER A 99 -8.97 2.96 2.93
N ALA A 100 -9.05 2.49 4.18
CA ALA A 100 -9.35 3.37 5.32
C ALA A 100 -8.24 4.40 5.53
N LEU A 101 -6.98 3.98 5.43
CA LEU A 101 -5.83 4.85 5.62
C LEU A 101 -5.70 5.90 4.52
N ASP A 102 -5.98 5.53 3.27
CA ASP A 102 -5.96 6.46 2.14
C ASP A 102 -7.08 7.50 2.24
N ILE A 103 -8.29 7.13 2.65
CA ILE A 103 -9.34 8.11 2.93
C ILE A 103 -8.92 9.02 4.09
N ALA A 104 -8.42 8.46 5.19
CA ALA A 104 -7.99 9.22 6.37
C ALA A 104 -6.88 10.23 6.06
N LYS A 105 -5.96 9.87 5.16
CA LYS A 105 -4.93 10.79 4.66
C LYS A 105 -5.50 11.83 3.71
N ALA A 106 -6.26 11.40 2.69
CA ALA A 106 -6.74 12.27 1.63
C ALA A 106 -7.72 13.34 2.13
N MET A 107 -8.63 12.98 3.05
CA MET A 107 -9.64 13.90 3.61
C MET A 107 -9.04 15.11 4.33
N ARG A 108 -7.78 15.01 4.78
CA ARG A 108 -7.08 16.11 5.47
C ARG A 108 -6.87 17.34 4.61
N LEU A 109 -6.73 17.15 3.30
CA LEU A 109 -6.50 18.25 2.36
C LEU A 109 -7.75 19.13 2.20
N PRO A 110 -8.93 18.61 1.82
CA PRO A 110 -10.14 19.42 1.74
C PRO A 110 -10.62 19.91 3.11
N LEU A 111 -10.37 19.20 4.22
CA LEU A 111 -10.65 19.71 5.57
C LEU A 111 -9.89 20.99 5.88
N ALA A 112 -8.66 21.14 5.39
CA ALA A 112 -7.81 22.30 5.63
C ALA A 112 -7.93 23.39 4.55
N GLY A 113 -8.06 23.00 3.28
CA GLY A 113 -7.98 23.92 2.14
C GLY A 113 -9.28 24.10 1.35
N GLY A 114 -10.36 23.40 1.72
CA GLY A 114 -11.63 23.38 1.00
C GLY A 114 -11.55 22.68 -0.37
N GLY A 115 -12.65 22.70 -1.14
CA GLY A 115 -12.74 22.03 -2.44
C GLY A 115 -12.91 20.51 -2.34
N GLY A 116 -12.91 19.85 -3.50
CA GLY A 116 -12.92 18.39 -3.61
C GLY A 116 -11.52 17.78 -3.54
N VAL A 117 -11.43 16.50 -3.15
CA VAL A 117 -10.14 15.78 -3.09
C VAL A 117 -9.45 15.66 -4.46
N ASP A 118 -10.24 15.60 -5.53
CA ASP A 118 -9.78 15.53 -6.92
C ASP A 118 -9.06 16.81 -7.38
N GLU A 119 -9.40 17.97 -6.80
CA GLU A 119 -8.68 19.23 -7.06
C GLU A 119 -7.22 19.18 -6.57
N TYR A 120 -6.90 18.25 -5.65
CA TYR A 120 -5.56 18.03 -5.12
C TYR A 120 -4.81 16.87 -5.80
N ALA A 121 -5.38 16.27 -6.86
CA ALA A 121 -4.77 15.16 -7.56
C ALA A 121 -3.43 15.56 -8.22
N TYR A 122 -2.41 14.72 -8.07
CA TYR A 122 -1.21 14.80 -8.86
C TYR A 122 -1.47 14.15 -10.23
N ARG A 123 -1.57 14.96 -11.28
CA ARG A 123 -1.79 14.50 -12.66
C ARG A 123 -0.68 15.03 -13.55
N LEU A 124 -0.25 14.23 -14.54
CA LEU A 124 0.82 14.59 -15.47
C LEU A 124 0.53 15.89 -16.26
N SER A 125 -0.72 16.34 -16.30
CA SER A 125 -1.19 17.54 -17.00
C SER A 125 -1.49 18.76 -16.11
N ASP A 126 -1.67 18.64 -14.78
CA ASP A 126 -2.59 19.57 -14.10
C ASP A 126 -1.99 20.59 -13.13
N LYS A 127 -2.67 21.75 -13.18
CA LYS A 127 -2.72 22.88 -12.24
C LYS A 127 -3.34 22.44 -10.90
N CYS A 128 -2.69 21.49 -10.21
CA CYS A 128 -3.11 21.00 -8.91
C CYS A 128 -3.33 22.17 -7.93
N ARG A 129 -4.42 22.12 -7.17
CA ARG A 129 -4.67 23.09 -6.09
C ARG A 129 -3.50 23.07 -5.12
N THR A 130 -3.08 24.25 -4.65
CA THR A 130 -1.97 24.33 -3.69
C THR A 130 -2.29 23.54 -2.43
N PHE A 131 -1.39 22.63 -2.07
CA PHE A 131 -1.52 21.84 -0.85
C PHE A 131 -1.52 22.75 0.39
N PRO A 132 -2.45 22.55 1.34
CA PRO A 132 -2.42 23.26 2.60
C PRO A 132 -1.13 22.93 3.36
N THR A 133 -0.57 23.92 4.08
CA THR A 133 0.66 23.75 4.86
C THR A 133 0.40 23.20 6.27
N SER A 134 -0.86 23.20 6.71
CA SER A 134 -1.29 22.68 8.00
C SER A 134 -2.55 21.84 7.79
N VAL A 135 -2.54 20.62 8.32
CA VAL A 135 -3.66 19.68 8.27
C VAL A 135 -3.93 19.12 9.66
N LEU A 136 -5.09 18.49 9.86
CA LEU A 136 -5.36 17.79 11.12
C LEU A 136 -4.35 16.64 11.32
N PRO A 137 -3.90 16.39 12.57
CA PRO A 137 -3.05 15.26 12.86
C PRO A 137 -3.78 13.93 12.62
N LEU A 138 -3.03 12.93 12.17
CA LEU A 138 -3.49 11.58 11.85
C LEU A 138 -2.68 10.54 12.64
N VAL A 139 -3.40 9.67 13.35
CA VAL A 139 -2.88 8.40 13.87
C VAL A 139 -3.34 7.29 12.95
N ALA A 140 -2.41 6.62 12.27
CA ALA A 140 -2.68 5.51 11.36
C ALA A 140 -2.47 4.16 12.05
N ILE A 141 -3.47 3.28 11.99
CA ILE A 141 -3.48 1.96 12.62
C ILE A 141 -3.80 0.91 11.55
N PRO A 142 -2.79 0.33 10.88
CA PRO A 142 -3.01 -0.69 9.85
C PRO A 142 -3.50 -2.00 10.46
N THR A 143 -4.49 -2.61 9.81
CA THR A 143 -5.02 -3.96 10.14
C THR A 143 -4.73 -4.99 9.04
N THR A 144 -3.98 -4.58 8.01
CA THR A 144 -3.50 -5.43 6.93
C THR A 144 -1.99 -5.26 6.77
N ALA A 145 -1.27 -6.34 6.49
CA ALA A 145 0.13 -6.31 6.11
C ALA A 145 0.27 -6.30 4.58
N GLY A 146 0.13 -5.12 3.97
CA GLY A 146 0.32 -4.94 2.52
C GLY A 146 0.74 -3.55 2.13
N THR A 147 -0.22 -2.61 2.14
CA THR A 147 -0.03 -1.31 1.52
C THR A 147 1.09 -0.46 2.11
N GLY A 148 1.40 -0.62 3.40
CA GLY A 148 2.30 0.27 4.13
C GLY A 148 1.79 1.72 4.17
N SER A 149 0.50 1.92 3.91
CA SER A 149 -0.16 3.23 3.72
C SER A 149 0.05 4.15 4.92
N GLU A 150 0.22 3.59 6.13
CA GLU A 150 0.56 4.28 7.37
C GLU A 150 1.93 4.98 7.36
N ALA A 151 2.81 4.66 6.41
CA ALA A 151 4.14 5.26 6.28
C ALA A 151 4.35 6.02 4.96
N THR A 152 3.33 6.05 4.09
CA THR A 152 3.43 6.67 2.76
C THR A 152 2.94 8.11 2.73
N PRO A 153 3.50 8.96 1.85
CA PRO A 153 2.98 10.30 1.59
C PRO A 153 1.83 10.33 0.59
N TRP A 154 1.33 9.19 0.11
CA TRP A 154 0.38 9.13 -1.01
C TRP A 154 -0.90 8.42 -0.62
N SER A 155 -2.03 8.91 -1.09
CA SER A 155 -3.31 8.20 -1.06
C SER A 155 -3.74 7.96 -2.50
N VAL A 156 -4.27 6.77 -2.79
CA VAL A 156 -4.75 6.42 -4.12
C VAL A 156 -6.27 6.43 -4.13
N ILE A 157 -6.86 7.39 -4.83
CA ILE A 157 -8.31 7.61 -4.88
C ILE A 157 -8.83 7.36 -6.29
N THR A 158 -9.98 6.71 -6.39
CA THR A 158 -10.69 6.48 -7.65
C THR A 158 -11.53 7.70 -8.01
N ASP A 159 -11.36 8.23 -9.23
CA ASP A 159 -12.26 9.21 -9.81
C ASP A 159 -13.46 8.46 -10.44
N LEU A 160 -14.64 8.56 -9.83
CA LEU A 160 -15.82 7.86 -10.36
C LEU A 160 -16.32 8.42 -11.70
N LYS A 161 -15.97 9.68 -12.02
CA LYS A 161 -16.39 10.34 -13.26
C LYS A 161 -15.47 9.94 -14.42
N GLU A 162 -14.18 10.05 -14.20
CA GLU A 162 -13.15 9.79 -15.23
C GLU A 162 -12.69 8.31 -15.24
N LYS A 163 -13.11 7.51 -14.26
CA LYS A 163 -12.89 6.04 -14.16
C LYS A 163 -11.42 5.63 -14.13
N TYR A 164 -10.58 6.43 -13.47
CA TYR A 164 -9.18 6.08 -13.22
C TYR A 164 -8.77 6.43 -11.79
N LYS A 165 -7.66 5.84 -11.33
CA LYS A 165 -7.07 6.12 -10.02
C LYS A 165 -6.05 7.25 -10.11
N PHE A 166 -6.13 8.19 -9.18
CA PHE A 166 -5.14 9.27 -9.04
C PHE A 166 -4.47 9.24 -7.68
N GLY A 167 -3.19 9.64 -7.66
CA GLY A 167 -2.46 9.88 -6.42
C GLY A 167 -2.74 11.28 -5.88
N VAL A 168 -3.00 11.39 -4.59
CA VAL A 168 -3.13 12.66 -3.87
C VAL A 168 -2.30 12.61 -2.59
N GLY A 169 -1.54 13.66 -2.33
CA GLY A 169 -0.72 13.75 -1.12
C GLY A 169 0.59 14.49 -1.32
N GLY A 170 1.60 14.04 -0.59
CA GLY A 170 2.88 14.71 -0.36
C GLY A 170 3.29 14.52 1.10
N THR A 171 4.34 15.19 1.53
CA THR A 171 4.81 15.11 2.93
C THR A 171 3.72 15.42 3.95
N VAL A 172 2.81 16.34 3.62
CA VAL A 172 1.67 16.73 4.46
C VAL A 172 0.68 15.59 4.69
N ALA A 173 0.64 14.59 3.81
CA ALA A 173 -0.25 13.43 3.92
C ALA A 173 0.35 12.29 4.74
N ILE A 174 1.61 12.38 5.18
CA ILE A 174 2.22 11.38 6.07
C ILE A 174 1.55 11.44 7.45
N PRO A 175 1.19 10.31 8.07
CA PRO A 175 0.67 10.30 9.43
C PRO A 175 1.68 10.81 10.45
N GLU A 176 1.23 11.57 11.43
CA GLU A 176 2.03 12.00 12.57
C GLU A 176 2.47 10.80 13.42
N VAL A 177 1.62 9.77 13.51
CA VAL A 177 1.85 8.54 14.27
C VAL A 177 1.38 7.33 13.47
N ALA A 178 2.20 6.29 13.39
CA ALA A 178 1.82 4.98 12.90
C ALA A 178 1.92 3.93 14.03
N LEU A 179 0.84 3.18 14.27
CA LEU A 179 0.74 2.13 15.29
C LEU A 179 0.61 0.76 14.63
N VAL A 180 1.74 0.13 14.31
CA VAL A 180 1.81 -1.14 13.59
C VAL A 180 1.75 -2.31 14.57
N ASP A 181 0.51 -2.74 14.87
CA ASP A 181 0.23 -3.82 15.82
C ASP A 181 -0.17 -5.12 15.10
N PRO A 182 0.69 -6.16 15.07
CA PRO A 182 0.37 -7.42 14.40
C PRO A 182 -0.78 -8.19 15.07
N GLN A 183 -1.17 -7.87 16.31
CA GLN A 183 -2.33 -8.50 16.95
C GLN A 183 -3.63 -8.14 16.23
N LEU A 184 -3.72 -6.94 15.66
CA LEU A 184 -4.87 -6.49 14.88
C LEU A 184 -5.01 -7.19 13.51
N MET A 185 -4.02 -8.01 13.14
CA MET A 185 -3.97 -8.72 11.86
C MET A 185 -4.28 -10.22 12.01
N LEU A 186 -4.38 -10.75 13.25
CA LEU A 186 -4.54 -12.19 13.49
C LEU A 186 -5.82 -12.77 12.86
N GLY A 187 -6.91 -11.98 12.86
CA GLY A 187 -8.20 -12.36 12.26
C GLY A 187 -8.30 -12.18 10.74
N LEU A 188 -7.25 -11.66 10.08
CA LEU A 188 -7.31 -11.37 8.64
C LEU A 188 -7.43 -12.69 7.84
N PRO A 189 -8.45 -12.84 6.96
CA PRO A 189 -8.67 -14.06 6.20
C PRO A 189 -7.44 -14.49 5.36
N PRO A 190 -7.26 -15.79 5.09
CA PRO A 190 -6.12 -16.29 4.30
C PRO A 190 -5.97 -15.63 2.94
N PHE A 191 -7.06 -15.46 2.20
CA PHE A 191 -7.04 -14.81 0.87
C PHE A 191 -6.53 -13.36 0.96
N LEU A 192 -7.05 -12.56 1.91
CA LEU A 192 -6.61 -11.18 2.09
C LEU A 192 -5.15 -11.14 2.57
N THR A 193 -4.76 -12.03 3.48
CA THR A 193 -3.36 -12.15 3.94
C THR A 193 -2.42 -12.44 2.78
N ALA A 194 -2.79 -13.34 1.88
CA ALA A 194 -2.02 -13.68 0.69
C ALA A 194 -1.92 -12.49 -0.26
N ALA A 195 -3.05 -11.89 -0.62
CA ALA A 195 -3.10 -10.77 -1.56
C ALA A 195 -2.34 -9.54 -1.05
N THR A 196 -2.56 -9.13 0.21
CA THR A 196 -1.83 -8.00 0.79
C THR A 196 -0.36 -8.33 1.04
N GLY A 197 -0.02 -9.57 1.37
CA GLY A 197 1.39 -9.95 1.54
C GLY A 197 2.18 -9.93 0.23
N MET A 198 1.55 -10.35 -0.88
CA MET A 198 2.13 -10.22 -2.22
C MET A 198 2.27 -8.75 -2.65
N ASP A 199 1.31 -7.90 -2.26
CA ASP A 199 1.38 -6.45 -2.43
C ASP A 199 2.62 -5.86 -1.73
N ALA A 200 2.83 -6.15 -0.45
CA ALA A 200 4.03 -5.73 0.28
C ALA A 200 5.33 -6.22 -0.38
N LEU A 201 5.36 -7.47 -0.85
CA LEU A 201 6.52 -8.02 -1.56
C LEU A 201 6.76 -7.29 -2.89
N SER A 202 5.69 -6.94 -3.62
CA SER A 202 5.78 -6.18 -4.86
C SER A 202 6.34 -4.77 -4.63
N HIS A 203 5.89 -4.07 -3.59
CA HIS A 203 6.44 -2.77 -3.17
C HIS A 203 7.95 -2.83 -2.96
N LEU A 204 8.40 -3.81 -2.17
CA LEU A 204 9.81 -3.99 -1.86
C LEU A 204 10.64 -4.32 -3.11
N ILE A 205 10.16 -5.25 -3.96
CA ILE A 205 10.88 -5.66 -5.16
C ILE A 205 10.98 -4.50 -6.16
N GLU A 206 9.88 -3.83 -6.47
CA GLU A 206 9.88 -2.71 -7.43
C GLU A 206 10.71 -1.54 -6.92
N ALA A 207 10.56 -1.14 -5.66
CA ALA A 207 11.38 -0.10 -5.06
C ALA A 207 12.88 -0.47 -5.05
N PHE A 208 13.21 -1.74 -4.89
CA PHE A 208 14.59 -2.19 -4.96
C PHE A 208 15.16 -2.03 -6.36
N VAL A 209 14.44 -2.45 -7.41
CA VAL A 209 14.99 -2.43 -8.77
C VAL A 209 14.75 -1.11 -9.51
N SER A 210 14.05 -0.16 -8.88
CA SER A 210 13.74 1.15 -9.44
C SER A 210 14.97 1.94 -9.90
N THR A 211 14.81 2.68 -11.00
CA THR A 211 15.81 3.64 -11.51
C THR A 211 15.90 4.91 -10.65
N ASN A 212 14.91 5.17 -9.79
CA ASN A 212 14.97 6.24 -8.79
C ASN A 212 15.76 5.78 -7.56
N ILE A 213 17.07 5.58 -7.77
CA ILE A 213 17.93 4.85 -6.85
C ILE A 213 18.05 5.55 -5.49
N ASN A 214 17.76 4.74 -4.48
CA ASN A 214 17.73 4.97 -3.04
C ASN A 214 18.72 4.17 -2.16
N PRO A 215 20.05 4.39 -2.16
CA PRO A 215 20.97 3.40 -1.55
C PRO A 215 20.85 3.30 -0.02
N LEU A 216 20.28 4.30 0.66
CA LEU A 216 20.08 4.25 2.13
C LEU A 216 19.04 3.20 2.52
N LEU A 217 18.04 2.94 1.66
CA LEU A 217 16.96 2.00 1.95
C LEU A 217 17.26 0.58 1.49
N ASP A 218 18.26 0.37 0.62
CA ASP A 218 18.58 -0.95 0.06
C ASP A 218 18.68 -2.07 1.12
N PRO A 219 19.38 -1.89 2.26
CA PRO A 219 19.42 -2.91 3.31
C PRO A 219 18.06 -3.19 3.96
N LEU A 220 17.25 -2.14 4.15
CA LEU A 220 15.91 -2.25 4.73
C LEU A 220 14.96 -2.97 3.76
N ILE A 221 15.04 -2.64 2.47
CA ILE A 221 14.25 -3.27 1.42
C ILE A 221 14.58 -4.76 1.33
N LEU A 222 15.86 -5.12 1.27
CA LEU A 222 16.28 -6.53 1.24
C LEU A 222 15.82 -7.29 2.49
N ARG A 223 15.85 -6.67 3.66
CA ARG A 223 15.29 -7.26 4.88
C ARG A 223 13.78 -7.48 4.80
N GLY A 224 13.04 -6.53 4.23
CA GLY A 224 11.61 -6.70 3.97
C GLY A 224 11.31 -7.88 3.04
N ILE A 225 12.10 -8.03 1.96
CA ILE A 225 11.96 -9.13 1.00
C ILE A 225 12.22 -10.47 1.68
N GLU A 226 13.27 -10.54 2.50
CA GLU A 226 13.60 -11.74 3.28
C GLU A 226 12.45 -12.13 4.23
N LEU A 227 11.93 -11.17 5.01
CA LEU A 227 10.80 -11.39 5.92
C LEU A 227 9.57 -11.88 5.17
N ALA A 228 9.16 -11.19 4.10
CA ALA A 228 7.98 -11.56 3.31
C ALA A 228 8.14 -12.93 2.64
N GLY A 229 9.28 -13.18 1.99
CA GLY A 229 9.56 -14.44 1.29
C GLY A 229 9.61 -15.66 2.22
N ALA A 230 10.03 -15.45 3.47
CA ALA A 230 10.09 -16.50 4.49
C ALA A 230 8.75 -16.73 5.22
N GLN A 231 7.96 -15.67 5.47
CA GLN A 231 6.85 -15.72 6.43
C GLN A 231 5.45 -15.63 5.83
N LEU A 232 5.30 -15.17 4.58
CA LEU A 232 3.97 -14.98 3.99
C LEU A 232 3.15 -16.27 3.98
N LEU A 233 3.74 -17.39 3.51
CA LEU A 233 3.03 -18.67 3.44
C LEU A 233 2.60 -19.15 4.84
N ALA A 234 3.42 -18.93 5.87
CA ALA A 234 3.09 -19.27 7.24
C ALA A 234 1.94 -18.40 7.76
N ALA A 235 1.95 -17.09 7.50
CA ALA A 235 0.87 -16.18 7.88
C ALA A 235 -0.46 -16.53 7.20
N VAL A 236 -0.43 -17.06 5.97
CA VAL A 236 -1.62 -17.52 5.25
C VAL A 236 -2.17 -18.83 5.83
N ARG A 237 -1.30 -19.81 6.09
CA ARG A 237 -1.70 -21.15 6.58
C ARG A 237 -2.03 -21.18 8.06
N HIS A 238 -1.41 -20.29 8.84
CA HIS A 238 -1.52 -20.20 10.29
C HIS A 238 -1.80 -18.74 10.67
N GLY A 239 -3.01 -18.26 10.40
CA GLY A 239 -3.39 -16.85 10.58
C GLY A 239 -3.18 -16.28 11.98
N THR A 240 -3.12 -17.12 13.01
CA THR A 240 -2.88 -16.74 14.41
C THR A 240 -1.39 -16.80 14.81
N ASP A 241 -0.49 -17.16 13.89
CA ASP A 241 0.96 -17.11 14.15
C ASP A 241 1.42 -15.66 14.23
N LEU A 242 1.58 -15.17 15.46
CA LEU A 242 2.00 -13.81 15.74
C LEU A 242 3.39 -13.49 15.18
N THR A 243 4.29 -14.48 15.08
CA THR A 243 5.63 -14.28 14.52
C THR A 243 5.54 -14.02 13.03
N ALA A 244 4.77 -14.84 12.31
CA ALA A 244 4.54 -14.64 10.89
C ALA A 244 3.80 -13.32 10.61
N ARG A 245 2.80 -12.97 11.42
CA ARG A 245 2.09 -11.68 11.33
C ARG A 245 3.00 -10.49 11.58
N ALA A 246 3.85 -10.55 12.61
CA ALA A 246 4.81 -9.48 12.92
C ALA A 246 5.82 -9.28 11.80
N ALA A 247 6.34 -10.37 11.22
CA ALA A 247 7.25 -10.31 10.09
C ALA A 247 6.59 -9.68 8.84
N MET A 248 5.34 -10.06 8.53
CA MET A 248 4.60 -9.48 7.42
C MET A 248 4.24 -8.01 7.66
N ALA A 249 3.85 -7.64 8.89
CA ALA A 249 3.58 -6.25 9.24
C ALA A 249 4.85 -5.38 9.07
N GLN A 250 6.00 -5.89 9.51
CA GLN A 250 7.29 -5.23 9.29
C GLN A 250 7.63 -5.13 7.79
N ALA A 251 7.43 -6.19 7.01
CA ALA A 251 7.69 -6.17 5.58
C ALA A 251 6.81 -5.14 4.84
N ALA A 252 5.52 -5.06 5.18
CA ALA A 252 4.59 -4.08 4.61
C ALA A 252 4.98 -2.63 4.95
N LEU A 253 5.32 -2.36 6.21
CA LEU A 253 5.82 -1.07 6.65
C LEU A 253 7.09 -0.66 5.89
N LEU A 254 8.05 -1.58 5.75
CA LEU A 254 9.28 -1.33 4.99
C LEU A 254 8.98 -1.11 3.50
N GLY A 255 7.99 -1.81 2.94
CA GLY A 255 7.48 -1.57 1.59
C GLY A 255 6.95 -0.15 1.43
N GLY A 256 6.09 0.31 2.36
CA GLY A 256 5.58 1.69 2.37
C GLY A 256 6.68 2.74 2.42
N ILE A 257 7.68 2.55 3.29
CA ILE A 257 8.86 3.43 3.38
C ILE A 257 9.66 3.41 2.07
N ALA A 258 9.84 2.24 1.46
CA ALA A 258 10.62 2.08 0.23
C ALA A 258 9.99 2.82 -0.96
N ILE A 259 8.68 2.64 -1.18
CA ILE A 259 7.98 3.22 -2.32
C ILE A 259 7.83 4.75 -2.19
N SER A 260 7.84 5.26 -0.95
CA SER A 260 7.82 6.70 -0.67
C SER A 260 9.04 7.44 -1.24
N SER A 261 10.18 6.76 -1.34
CA SER A 261 11.42 7.36 -1.87
C SER A 261 11.84 6.83 -3.23
N ASN A 262 11.73 5.51 -3.46
CA ASN A 262 12.21 4.87 -4.69
C ASN A 262 11.13 4.68 -5.74
N TRP A 263 9.86 4.97 -5.41
CA TRP A 263 8.71 4.74 -6.28
C TRP A 263 8.57 3.24 -6.63
N LEU A 264 7.74 2.96 -7.62
CA LEU A 264 7.33 1.62 -8.04
C LEU A 264 7.85 1.32 -9.46
N GLY A 265 7.17 0.44 -10.18
CA GLY A 265 7.48 0.11 -11.56
C GLY A 265 6.23 -0.29 -12.35
N ALA A 266 6.45 -1.05 -13.42
CA ALA A 266 5.39 -1.43 -14.34
C ALA A 266 4.33 -2.37 -13.70
N CYS A 267 4.66 -3.11 -12.63
CA CYS A 267 3.68 -3.98 -11.97
C CYS A 267 2.51 -3.16 -11.46
N HIS A 268 2.78 -2.09 -10.71
CA HIS A 268 1.73 -1.23 -10.18
C HIS A 268 0.97 -0.46 -11.26
N SER A 269 1.66 0.05 -12.29
CA SER A 269 0.96 0.72 -13.39
C SER A 269 -0.05 -0.19 -14.09
N LEU A 270 0.28 -1.48 -14.26
CA LEU A 270 -0.64 -2.48 -14.79
C LEU A 270 -1.75 -2.81 -13.78
N SER A 271 -1.39 -3.09 -12.52
CA SER A 271 -2.34 -3.43 -11.45
C SER A 271 -3.40 -2.35 -11.19
N HIS A 272 -3.07 -1.07 -11.30
CA HIS A 272 -4.04 0.01 -11.15
C HIS A 272 -5.16 -0.05 -12.19
N GLN A 273 -4.84 -0.47 -13.42
CA GLN A 273 -5.85 -0.62 -14.47
C GLN A 273 -6.72 -1.84 -14.23
N LEU A 274 -6.15 -2.95 -13.74
CA LEU A 274 -6.91 -4.14 -13.35
C LEU A 274 -7.96 -3.82 -12.28
N SER A 275 -7.61 -3.00 -11.27
CA SER A 275 -8.59 -2.55 -10.28
C SER A 275 -9.67 -1.63 -10.86
N SER A 276 -9.33 -0.77 -11.82
CA SER A 276 -10.26 0.24 -12.34
C SER A 276 -11.18 -0.28 -13.46
N PHE A 277 -10.66 -1.15 -14.33
CA PHE A 277 -11.36 -1.70 -15.50
C PHE A 277 -12.06 -3.03 -15.22
N ALA A 278 -11.51 -3.85 -14.31
CA ALA A 278 -11.96 -5.22 -14.10
C ALA A 278 -12.28 -5.54 -12.62
N ASP A 279 -12.30 -4.54 -11.74
CA ASP A 279 -12.59 -4.65 -10.30
C ASP A 279 -11.74 -5.72 -9.58
N VAL A 280 -10.52 -5.96 -10.07
CA VAL A 280 -9.59 -6.89 -9.43
C VAL A 280 -9.00 -6.22 -8.19
N GLN A 281 -9.09 -6.91 -7.05
CA GLN A 281 -8.51 -6.44 -5.79
C GLN A 281 -7.00 -6.16 -5.98
N HIS A 282 -6.53 -4.99 -5.53
CA HIS A 282 -5.20 -4.47 -5.83
C HIS A 282 -4.05 -5.44 -5.52
N GLY A 283 -4.06 -6.07 -4.35
CA GLY A 283 -3.02 -7.03 -3.96
C GLY A 283 -3.03 -8.28 -4.82
N LEU A 284 -4.20 -8.77 -5.24
CA LEU A 284 -4.32 -9.86 -6.21
C LEU A 284 -3.78 -9.44 -7.59
N ALA A 285 -4.10 -8.23 -8.05
CA ALA A 285 -3.57 -7.70 -9.31
C ALA A 285 -2.04 -7.66 -9.30
N ASN A 286 -1.43 -7.15 -8.22
CA ASN A 286 0.02 -7.15 -8.02
C ASN A 286 0.59 -8.57 -7.95
N ALA A 287 -0.07 -9.49 -7.26
CA ALA A 287 0.36 -10.89 -7.19
C ALA A 287 0.41 -11.56 -8.57
N ILE A 288 -0.57 -11.30 -9.43
CA ILE A 288 -0.61 -11.83 -10.80
C ILE A 288 0.47 -11.17 -11.66
N MET A 289 0.59 -9.84 -11.65
CA MET A 289 1.45 -9.11 -12.59
C MET A 289 2.93 -9.16 -12.24
N LEU A 290 3.29 -9.24 -10.96
CA LEU A 290 4.67 -9.12 -10.49
C LEU A 290 5.64 -10.12 -11.16
N PRO A 291 5.35 -11.44 -11.25
CA PRO A 291 6.24 -12.36 -11.95
C PRO A 291 6.50 -12.01 -13.42
N HIS A 292 5.49 -11.48 -14.12
CA HIS A 292 5.61 -11.10 -15.53
C HIS A 292 6.44 -9.81 -15.69
N GLN A 293 6.24 -8.84 -14.81
CA GLN A 293 7.09 -7.65 -14.73
C GLN A 293 8.55 -8.04 -14.42
N MET A 294 8.78 -8.94 -13.47
CA MET A 294 10.14 -9.34 -13.11
C MET A 294 10.84 -10.04 -14.28
N ARG A 295 10.15 -10.88 -15.05
CA ARG A 295 10.70 -11.50 -16.28
C ARG A 295 11.05 -10.45 -17.32
N TYR A 296 10.17 -9.47 -17.54
CA TYR A 296 10.43 -8.36 -18.46
C TYR A 296 11.69 -7.59 -18.06
N SER A 297 11.79 -7.23 -16.79
CA SER A 297 12.84 -6.37 -16.21
C SER A 297 14.17 -7.10 -15.94
N LEU A 298 14.17 -8.44 -15.85
CA LEU A 298 15.33 -9.25 -15.49
C LEU A 298 16.62 -8.89 -16.27
N PRO A 299 16.60 -8.71 -17.60
CA PRO A 299 17.83 -8.42 -18.35
C PRO A 299 18.44 -7.05 -18.03
N ALA A 300 17.65 -6.08 -17.56
CA ALA A 300 18.12 -4.72 -17.28
C ALA A 300 18.67 -4.54 -15.86
N ALA A 301 18.28 -5.39 -14.91
CA ALA A 301 18.66 -5.26 -13.49
C ALA A 301 19.08 -6.60 -12.84
N PHE A 302 19.72 -7.49 -13.61
CA PHE A 302 19.99 -8.86 -13.17
C PHE A 302 20.78 -8.96 -11.84
N GLU A 303 21.73 -8.06 -11.57
CA GLU A 303 22.48 -8.06 -10.30
C GLU A 303 21.60 -7.73 -9.09
N ARG A 304 20.67 -6.78 -9.24
CA ARG A 304 19.71 -6.44 -8.18
C ARG A 304 18.69 -7.57 -7.99
N TYR A 305 18.20 -8.18 -9.06
CA TYR A 305 17.38 -9.39 -8.97
C TYR A 305 18.14 -10.59 -8.36
N ALA A 306 19.46 -10.70 -8.56
CA ALA A 306 20.26 -11.73 -7.89
C ALA A 306 20.30 -11.53 -6.37
N GLN A 307 20.37 -10.28 -5.90
CA GLN A 307 20.29 -9.95 -4.47
C GLN A 307 18.89 -10.24 -3.90
N ILE A 308 17.82 -9.93 -4.65
CA ILE A 308 16.46 -10.37 -4.32
C ILE A 308 16.40 -11.90 -4.21
N GLY A 309 17.03 -12.63 -5.12
CA GLY A 309 17.13 -14.08 -5.08
C GLY A 309 17.78 -14.58 -3.79
N VAL A 310 18.86 -13.94 -3.33
CA VAL A 310 19.49 -14.25 -2.03
C VAL A 310 18.52 -14.00 -0.88
N ALA A 311 17.86 -12.84 -0.84
CA ALA A 311 16.89 -12.51 0.20
C ALA A 311 15.70 -13.50 0.23
N LEU A 312 15.28 -14.00 -0.93
CA LEU A 312 14.23 -15.01 -1.07
C LEU A 312 14.71 -16.45 -0.81
N GLY A 313 15.97 -16.65 -0.38
CA GLY A 313 16.51 -17.95 0.01
C GLY A 313 17.12 -18.79 -1.12
N SER A 314 17.63 -18.15 -2.19
CA SER A 314 18.33 -18.88 -3.25
C SER A 314 19.54 -19.67 -2.68
N PRO A 315 19.90 -20.83 -3.27
CA PRO A 315 21.08 -21.57 -2.84
C PRO A 315 22.36 -20.73 -2.90
N ALA A 316 23.24 -20.88 -1.90
CA ALA A 316 24.49 -20.13 -1.80
C ALA A 316 25.43 -20.35 -3.01
N LYS A 317 25.36 -21.53 -3.64
CA LYS A 317 26.13 -21.86 -4.86
C LYS A 317 25.32 -21.50 -6.11
N GLY A 318 25.89 -20.68 -6.99
CA GLY A 318 25.27 -20.34 -8.28
C GLY A 318 25.82 -19.05 -8.89
N THR A 319 25.50 -18.79 -10.16
CA THR A 319 25.79 -17.51 -10.82
C THR A 319 24.75 -16.45 -10.41
N ALA A 320 25.08 -15.16 -10.56
CA ALA A 320 24.12 -14.08 -10.35
C ALA A 320 22.85 -14.28 -11.19
N LYS A 321 23.03 -14.68 -12.46
CA LYS A 321 21.93 -15.03 -13.37
C LYS A 321 20.98 -16.09 -12.78
N LYS A 322 21.51 -17.21 -12.27
CA LYS A 322 20.68 -18.27 -11.67
C LYS A 322 19.92 -17.79 -10.43
N ARG A 323 20.53 -16.91 -9.61
CA ARG A 323 19.85 -16.31 -8.45
C ARG A 323 18.74 -15.35 -8.87
N ALA A 324 18.96 -14.57 -9.93
CA ALA A 324 17.97 -13.68 -10.47
C ALA A 324 16.76 -14.43 -11.06
N GLU A 325 17.02 -15.50 -11.83
CA GLU A 325 15.98 -16.42 -12.33
C GLU A 325 15.22 -17.10 -11.19
N PHE A 326 15.92 -17.53 -10.12
CA PHE A 326 15.30 -18.08 -8.92
C PHE A 326 14.33 -17.09 -8.27
N ALA A 327 14.67 -15.80 -8.21
CA ALA A 327 13.80 -14.78 -7.61
C ALA A 327 12.42 -14.74 -8.30
N VAL A 328 12.41 -14.71 -9.65
CA VAL A 328 11.19 -14.73 -10.46
C VAL A 328 10.34 -15.96 -10.15
N GLU A 329 10.95 -17.14 -10.20
CA GLU A 329 10.24 -18.40 -10.00
C GLU A 329 9.75 -18.56 -8.56
N ARG A 330 10.51 -18.07 -7.58
CA ARG A 330 10.12 -18.09 -6.16
C ARG A 330 8.92 -17.20 -5.89
N VAL A 331 8.87 -15.99 -6.47
CA VAL A 331 7.72 -15.08 -6.36
C VAL A 331 6.48 -15.69 -7.01
N ALA A 332 6.62 -16.27 -8.21
CA ALA A 332 5.52 -16.96 -8.89
C ALA A 332 5.01 -18.17 -8.10
N ALA A 333 5.92 -18.94 -7.50
CA ALA A 333 5.56 -20.06 -6.63
C ALA A 333 4.85 -19.60 -5.36
N LEU A 334 5.33 -18.53 -4.72
CA LEU A 334 4.73 -18.02 -3.49
C LEU A 334 3.27 -17.61 -3.68
N ALA A 335 2.93 -16.93 -4.78
CA ALA A 335 1.53 -16.59 -5.10
C ALA A 335 0.63 -17.84 -5.22
N ARG A 336 1.11 -18.88 -5.94
CA ARG A 336 0.40 -20.17 -6.06
C ARG A 336 0.27 -20.89 -4.72
N ASP A 337 1.35 -20.96 -3.95
CA ASP A 337 1.41 -21.67 -2.67
C ASP A 337 0.47 -21.04 -1.62
N CYS A 338 0.22 -19.73 -1.74
CA CYS A 338 -0.74 -18.99 -0.93
C CYS A 338 -2.19 -19.13 -1.43
N GLY A 339 -2.44 -19.86 -2.52
CA GLY A 339 -3.77 -20.13 -3.05
C GLY A 339 -4.39 -18.99 -3.86
N LEU A 340 -3.59 -18.06 -4.38
CA LEU A 340 -4.08 -16.98 -5.24
C LEU A 340 -4.25 -17.46 -6.70
N PRO A 341 -5.24 -16.93 -7.44
CA PRO A 341 -5.23 -16.98 -8.90
C PRO A 341 -3.91 -16.43 -9.45
N VAL A 342 -3.37 -17.08 -10.48
CA VAL A 342 -2.08 -16.69 -11.10
C VAL A 342 -2.19 -16.36 -12.59
N ARG A 343 -3.41 -16.27 -13.10
CA ARG A 343 -3.71 -15.81 -14.46
C ARG A 343 -4.85 -14.82 -14.41
N LEU A 344 -4.82 -13.83 -15.30
CA LEU A 344 -5.84 -12.78 -15.38
C LEU A 344 -7.24 -13.35 -15.62
N ARG A 345 -7.36 -14.37 -16.48
CA ARG A 345 -8.64 -15.04 -16.74
C ARG A 345 -9.23 -15.73 -15.52
N ASP A 346 -8.40 -16.21 -14.60
CA ASP A 346 -8.85 -16.84 -13.35
C ASP A 346 -9.33 -15.79 -12.33
N ALA A 347 -8.99 -14.51 -12.55
CA ALA A 347 -9.46 -13.37 -11.79
C ALA A 347 -10.63 -12.63 -12.47
N GLY A 348 -11.22 -13.19 -13.53
CA GLY A 348 -12.40 -12.62 -14.20
C GLY A 348 -12.10 -11.52 -15.23
N VAL A 349 -10.84 -11.34 -15.63
CA VAL A 349 -10.45 -10.34 -16.63
C VAL A 349 -10.80 -10.83 -18.04
N ASP A 350 -11.46 -9.98 -18.83
CA ASP A 350 -11.73 -10.22 -20.24
C ASP A 350 -10.50 -9.88 -21.11
N ALA A 351 -10.17 -10.73 -22.07
CA ALA A 351 -9.11 -10.49 -23.05
C ALA A 351 -9.31 -9.19 -23.83
N ALA A 352 -10.56 -8.76 -24.04
CA ALA A 352 -10.89 -7.51 -24.71
C ALA A 352 -10.39 -6.27 -23.94
N LEU A 353 -10.15 -6.38 -22.63
CA LEU A 353 -9.68 -5.27 -21.79
C LEU A 353 -8.16 -5.10 -21.83
N LEU A 354 -7.38 -6.07 -22.31
CA LEU A 354 -5.92 -6.02 -22.22
C LEU A 354 -5.32 -4.81 -22.95
N ALA A 355 -5.78 -4.52 -24.17
CA ALA A 355 -5.29 -3.37 -24.95
C ALA A 355 -5.73 -2.02 -24.36
N PRO A 356 -7.03 -1.79 -24.02
CA PRO A 356 -7.45 -0.58 -23.30
C PRO A 356 -6.70 -0.34 -22.00
N MET A 357 -6.45 -1.39 -21.21
CA MET A 357 -5.69 -1.28 -19.97
C MET A 357 -4.21 -0.95 -20.22
N ALA A 358 -3.57 -1.53 -21.23
CA ALA A 358 -2.19 -1.20 -21.58
C ALA A 358 -2.04 0.27 -21.98
N HIS A 359 -2.98 0.78 -22.80
CA HIS A 359 -3.02 2.17 -23.20
C HIS A 359 -3.21 3.11 -21.99
N SER A 360 -4.19 2.82 -21.13
CA SER A 360 -4.45 3.62 -19.92
C SER A 360 -3.25 3.61 -18.96
N ALA A 361 -2.60 2.45 -18.77
CA ALA A 361 -1.37 2.35 -17.96
C ALA A 361 -0.25 3.24 -18.51
N PHE A 362 -0.10 3.30 -19.83
CA PHE A 362 0.95 4.10 -20.46
C PHE A 362 0.67 5.62 -20.40
N VAL A 363 -0.58 6.03 -20.56
CA VAL A 363 -0.94 7.45 -20.66
C VAL A 363 -1.22 8.09 -19.29
N ASN A 364 -1.80 7.34 -18.35
CA ASN A 364 -2.34 7.90 -17.11
C ASN A 364 -1.54 7.57 -15.85
N ASP A 365 -0.64 6.58 -15.89
CA ASP A 365 0.07 6.10 -14.71
C ASP A 365 1.59 6.33 -14.82
N SER A 366 2.18 7.03 -13.85
CA SER A 366 3.61 7.36 -13.89
C SER A 366 4.53 6.33 -13.24
N ASN A 367 4.02 5.28 -12.58
CA ASN A 367 4.84 4.34 -11.83
C ASN A 367 5.81 3.55 -12.72
N TYR A 368 5.42 3.24 -13.97
CA TYR A 368 6.30 2.54 -14.91
C TYR A 368 7.54 3.35 -15.31
N THR A 369 7.55 4.67 -15.10
CA THR A 369 8.67 5.55 -15.52
C THR A 369 9.95 5.25 -14.74
N THR A 370 9.83 4.69 -13.55
CA THR A 370 10.96 4.26 -12.71
C THR A 370 11.30 2.77 -12.87
N ASN A 371 10.66 2.05 -13.80
CA ASN A 371 10.96 0.65 -14.08
C ASN A 371 12.41 0.47 -14.62
N PRO A 372 13.18 -0.53 -14.15
CA PRO A 372 14.59 -0.71 -14.56
C PRO A 372 14.78 -0.94 -16.06
N ARG A 373 13.81 -1.58 -16.70
CA ARG A 373 13.76 -1.71 -18.16
C ARG A 373 12.74 -0.71 -18.69
N PRO A 374 13.11 0.23 -19.59
CA PRO A 374 12.16 1.19 -20.14
C PRO A 374 10.91 0.50 -20.71
N CYS A 375 9.73 1.05 -20.43
CA CYS A 375 8.46 0.50 -20.89
C CYS A 375 7.90 1.33 -22.06
N THR A 376 7.34 0.64 -23.03
CA THR A 376 6.46 1.17 -24.09
C THR A 376 5.05 0.59 -23.91
N GLU A 377 4.03 1.23 -24.50
CA GLU A 377 2.67 0.67 -24.52
C GLU A 377 2.64 -0.78 -25.02
N ALA A 378 3.41 -1.10 -26.07
CA ALA A 378 3.55 -2.46 -26.58
C ALA A 378 4.12 -3.43 -25.53
N SER A 379 5.16 -3.04 -24.78
CA SER A 379 5.72 -3.88 -23.72
C SER A 379 4.76 -4.11 -22.55
N LEU A 380 3.91 -3.12 -22.23
CA LEU A 380 2.87 -3.24 -21.21
C LEU A 380 1.80 -4.23 -21.67
N ALA A 381 1.37 -4.15 -22.93
CA ALA A 381 0.45 -5.10 -23.54
C ALA A 381 1.03 -6.53 -23.59
N GLU A 382 2.31 -6.69 -23.91
CA GLU A 382 3.01 -7.99 -23.87
C GLU A 382 2.99 -8.61 -22.46
N MET A 383 3.18 -7.81 -21.40
CA MET A 383 3.10 -8.30 -20.03
C MET A 383 1.69 -8.76 -19.65
N TYR A 384 0.64 -8.04 -20.09
CA TYR A 384 -0.74 -8.50 -19.93
C TYR A 384 -1.00 -9.82 -20.67
N GLN A 385 -0.57 -9.93 -21.93
CA GLN A 385 -0.71 -11.16 -22.71
C GLN A 385 0.01 -12.34 -22.07
N ALA A 386 1.19 -12.10 -21.48
CA ALA A 386 1.93 -13.13 -20.76
C ALA A 386 1.21 -13.60 -19.48
N ALA A 387 0.36 -12.76 -18.89
CA ALA A 387 -0.37 -13.02 -17.65
C ALA A 387 -1.79 -13.57 -17.85
N PHE A 388 -2.30 -13.61 -19.08
CA PHE A 388 -3.64 -14.10 -19.43
C PHE A 388 -3.68 -15.62 -19.63
#